data_AF-A0A3D1BSD7-F1
#
_entry.id   AF-A0A3D1BSD7-F1
#
_cell.length_a   1.000
_cell.length_b   1.000
_cell.length_c   1.000
_cell.angle_alpha   90.00
_cell.angle_beta   90.00
_cell.angle_gamma   90.00
#
_symmetry.space_group_name_H-M   'P 1'
#
loop_
_entity.id
_entity.type
_entity.pdbx_description
1 polymer ?
#
loop_
_entity_poly.entity_id
_entity_poly.type
_entity_poly.pdbx_seq_one_letter_code
_entity_poly.pdbx_strand_id
1 'polypeptide(L)' 'IISLFMNYLSRRHEQQADKYAANIYNHTYLVSALIKLSVKNLSNLNPHPTYVFVYYSHPPLLQRINNSEEEKNK' A
#
# COMPACT_ATOMS: atom_id res chain seq x y z
N ILE A 1 4.72 22.18 -1.31
CA ILE A 1 4.60 21.74 -2.72
C ILE A 1 5.44 20.48 -3.01
N ILE A 2 6.75 20.48 -2.78
CA ILE A 2 7.65 19.35 -3.12
C ILE A 2 7.22 18.03 -2.44
N SER A 3 6.79 18.08 -1.18
CA SER A 3 6.34 16.91 -0.43
C SER A 3 5.12 16.21 -1.04
N LEU A 4 4.14 16.94 -1.59
CA LEU A 4 2.96 16.32 -2.22
C LEU A 4 3.32 15.58 -3.52
N PHE A 5 4.22 16.17 -4.32
CA PHE A 5 4.71 15.52 -5.53
C PHE A 5 5.52 14.27 -5.22
N MET A 6 6.40 14.33 -4.22
CA MET A 6 7.15 13.15 -3.75
C MET A 6 6.23 12.07 -3.19
N ASN A 7 5.21 12.44 -2.39
CA ASN A 7 4.20 11.50 -1.90
C ASN A 7 3.44 10.84 -3.06
N TYR A 8 3.11 11.58 -4.12
CA TYR A 8 2.47 11.02 -5.30
C TYR A 8 3.37 10.01 -6.03
N LEU A 9 4.63 10.36 -6.27
CA LEU A 9 5.60 9.48 -6.93
C LEU A 9 5.85 8.21 -6.09
N SER A 10 6.02 8.38 -4.78
CA SER A 10 6.16 7.29 -3.80
C SER A 10 4.99 6.32 -3.87
N ARG A 11 3.75 6.82 -3.89
CA ARG A 11 2.55 5.98 -4.04
C ARG A 11 2.54 5.18 -5.34
N ARG A 12 3.05 5.73 -6.45
CA ARG A 12 3.17 4.98 -7.71
C ARG A 12 4.26 3.91 -7.66
N HIS A 13 5.34 4.14 -6.92
CA HIS A 13 6.38 3.13 -6.73
C HIS A 13 5.90 1.98 -5.85
N GLU A 14 5.13 2.26 -4.79
CA GLU A 14 4.50 1.21 -3.96
C GLU A 14 3.61 0.28 -4.79
N GLN A 15 2.80 0.83 -5.70
CA GLN A 15 1.97 0.03 -6.62
C GLN A 15 2.80 -0.87 -7.54
N GLN A 16 3.91 -0.37 -8.08
CA GLN A 16 4.80 -1.15 -8.93
C GLN A 16 5.52 -2.25 -8.13
N ALA A 17 5.93 -1.95 -6.90
CA ALA A 17 6.56 -2.91 -6.01
C ALA A 17 5.60 -4.03 -5.58
N ASP A 18 4.36 -3.67 -5.20
CA ASP A 18 3.33 -4.65 -4.82
C ASP A 18 3.01 -5.57 -6.01
N LYS A 19 2.91 -5.02 -7.24
CA LYS A 19 2.71 -5.79 -8.46
C LYS A 19 3.89 -6.72 -8.77
N TYR A 20 5.12 -6.23 -8.65
CA TYR A 20 6.32 -7.02 -8.84
C TYR A 20 6.40 -8.18 -7.84
N ALA A 21 6.10 -7.91 -6.57
CA ALA A 21 6.06 -8.92 -5.52
C ALA A 21 4.96 -9.97 -5.77
N ALA A 22 3.78 -9.55 -6.24
CA ALA A 22 2.70 -10.47 -6.60
C ALA A 22 3.00 -11.33 -7.84
N ASN A 23 3.86 -10.85 -8.75
CA ASN A 23 4.27 -11.60 -9.93
C ASN A 23 5.35 -12.67 -9.62
N ILE A 24 6.29 -12.35 -8.74
CA ILE A 24 7.44 -13.23 -8.43
C ILE A 24 7.15 -14.18 -7.27
N TYR A 25 6.36 -13.73 -6.31
CA TYR A 25 6.00 -14.49 -5.12
C TYR A 25 4.50 -14.68 -5.00
N ASN A 26 4.11 -15.61 -4.13
CA ASN A 26 2.70 -15.88 -3.90
C ASN A 26 2.03 -14.74 -3.12
N HIS A 27 0.99 -14.17 -3.74
CA HIS A 27 0.16 -13.07 -3.25
C HIS A 27 -0.34 -13.27 -1.82
N THR A 28 -0.73 -14.48 -1.40
CA THR A 28 -1.22 -14.70 -0.03
C THR A 28 -0.16 -14.43 1.02
N TYR A 29 1.11 -14.69 0.73
CA TYR A 29 2.20 -14.36 1.65
C TYR A 29 2.48 -12.87 1.71
N LEU A 30 2.34 -12.15 0.59
CA LEU A 30 2.44 -10.69 0.54
C LEU A 30 1.38 -10.05 1.44
N VAL A 31 0.11 -10.42 1.27
CA VAL A 31 -1.00 -9.92 2.10
C VAL A 31 -0.77 -10.26 3.58
N SER A 32 -0.37 -11.49 3.90
CA SER A 32 -0.07 -11.89 5.27
C SER A 32 1.05 -11.06 5.90
N ALA A 33 2.12 -10.79 5.15
CA ALA A 33 3.24 -9.97 5.61
C ALA A 33 2.81 -8.51 5.87
N LEU A 34 2.01 -7.94 4.96
CA LEU A 34 1.47 -6.58 5.10
C LEU A 34 0.58 -6.45 6.35
N ILE A 35 -0.30 -7.42 6.61
CA ILE A 35 -1.13 -7.45 7.81
C ILE A 35 -0.26 -7.53 9.07
N LYS A 36 0.71 -8.45 9.11
CA LYS A 36 1.63 -8.61 10.26
C LYS A 36 2.42 -7.33 10.53
N LEU A 37 2.90 -6.66 9.48
CA LEU A 37 3.63 -5.41 9.60
C LEU A 37 2.75 -4.29 10.16
N SER A 38 1.51 -4.18 9.67
CA SER A 38 0.55 -3.18 10.16
C SER A 38 0.18 -3.39 11.63
N VAL A 39 -0.01 -4.66 12.05
CA VAL A 39 -0.29 -5.01 13.45
C VAL A 39 0.90 -4.65 14.33
N LYS A 40 2.13 -5.01 13.90
CA LYS A 40 3.36 -4.71 14.64
C LYS A 40 3.59 -3.21 14.82
N ASN A 41 3.23 -2.42 13.80
CA ASN A 41 3.41 -0.98 13.81
C ASN A 41 2.21 -0.21 14.37
N LEU A 42 1.18 -0.90 14.90
CA LEU A 42 -0.07 -0.29 15.40
C LEU A 42 -0.67 0.74 14.43
N SER A 43 -0.59 0.44 13.13
CA SER A 43 -0.98 1.39 12.10
C SER A 43 -2.50 1.59 12.09
N ASN A 44 -2.94 2.83 11.89
CA ASN A 44 -4.37 3.13 11.78
C ASN A 44 -4.92 2.47 10.50
N LEU A 45 -5.89 1.56 10.68
CA LEU A 45 -6.49 0.82 9.58
C LEU A 45 -7.47 1.66 8.75
N ASN A 46 -8.07 2.71 9.31
CA ASN A 46 -9.05 3.56 8.63
C ASN A 46 -8.75 5.06 8.79
N PRO A 47 -7.62 5.54 8.25
CA PRO A 47 -7.27 6.95 8.28
C PRO A 47 -8.19 7.75 7.35
N HIS A 48 -8.51 8.99 7.73
CA HIS A 48 -9.35 9.86 6.92
C HIS A 48 -8.71 10.15 5.53
N PRO A 49 -9.45 10.09 4.41
CA PRO A 49 -8.88 10.18 3.06
C PRO A 49 -8.05 11.45 2.80
N THR A 50 -8.53 12.60 3.30
CA THR A 50 -7.80 13.88 3.14
C THR A 50 -6.50 13.91 3.92
N TYR A 51 -6.45 13.24 5.08
CA TYR A 51 -5.25 13.14 5.90
C TYR A 51 -4.20 12.25 5.23
N VAL A 52 -4.62 11.11 4.67
CA VAL A 52 -3.75 10.23 3.88
C VAL A 52 -3.15 10.98 2.69
N PHE A 53 -3.96 11.72 1.94
CA PHE A 53 -3.49 12.41 0.75
C PHE A 53 -2.35 13.40 1.04
N VAL A 54 -2.49 14.15 2.14
CA VAL A 54 -1.56 15.22 2.53
C VAL A 54 -0.34 14.66 3.27
N TYR A 55 -0.54 13.77 4.24
CA TYR A 55 0.49 13.39 5.21
C TYR A 55 1.11 12.01 4.96
N TYR A 56 0.43 11.10 4.26
CA TYR A 56 0.97 9.75 4.06
C TYR A 56 1.78 9.69 2.76
N SER A 57 3.01 9.22 2.88
CA SER A 57 3.90 8.95 1.75
C SER A 57 3.52 7.68 0.97
N HIS A 58 2.74 6.79 1.60
CA HIS A 58 2.32 5.50 1.05
C HIS A 58 0.82 5.28 1.27
N PRO A 59 0.15 4.47 0.43
CA PRO A 59 -1.27 4.19 0.60
C PRO A 59 -1.52 3.34 1.86
N PRO A 60 -2.71 3.47 2.49
CA PRO A 60 -3.08 2.67 3.65
C PRO A 60 -3.18 1.19 3.31
N LEU A 61 -3.06 0.34 4.33
CA LEU A 61 -3.03 -1.12 4.20
C LEU A 61 -4.21 -1.65 3.36
N LEU A 62 -5.43 -1.24 3.67
CA LEU A 62 -6.64 -1.70 2.96
C LEU A 62 -6.56 -1.42 1.45
N GLN A 63 -6.05 -0.25 1.07
CA GLN A 63 -5.91 0.11 -0.33
C GLN A 63 -4.84 -0.75 -1.04
N ARG A 64 -3.76 -1.13 -0.34
CA ARG A 64 -2.72 -2.03 -0.89
C ARG A 64 -3.25 -3.46 -1.08
N ILE A 65 -4.00 -3.97 -0.11
CA ILE A 65 -4.60 -5.30 -0.19
C ILE A 65 -5.59 -5.35 -1.36
N ASN A 66 -6.50 -4.37 -1.46
CA ASN A 66 -7.48 -4.31 -2.55
C ASN A 66 -6.81 -4.25 -3.93
N ASN A 67 -5.82 -3.37 -4.12
CA ASN A 67 -5.08 -3.29 -5.38
C ASN A 67 -4.39 -4.61 -5.73
N SER A 68 -3.84 -5.30 -4.72
CA SER A 68 -3.17 -6.58 -4.91
C SER A 68 -4.17 -7.68 -5.31
N GLU A 69 -5.37 -7.69 -4.71
CA GLU A 69 -6.44 -8.64 -5.06
C GLU A 69 -7.01 -8.38 -6.45
N GLU A 70 -7.17 -7.12 -6.85
CA GLU A 70 -7.56 -6.76 -8.21
C GLU A 70 -6.56 -7.26 -9.25
N GLU A 71 -5.25 -7.15 -8.98
CA GLU A 71 -4.20 -7.66 -9.87
C GLU A 71 -4.19 -9.20 -9.97
N LYS A 72 -4.61 -9.92 -8.92
CA LYS A 72 -4.74 -11.39 -8.96
C LYS A 72 -5.92 -11.84 -9.84
N ASN A 73 -6.99 -11.05 -9.87
CA ASN A 73 -8.23 -11.38 -10.60
C ASN A 73 -8.21 -10.92 -12.07
N LYS A 74 -7.08 -10.38 -12.54
CA LYS A 74 -6.89 -9.83 -13.88
C LYS A 74 -6.04 -10.76 -14.74
#